data_AF-A0A101AUT4-F1
#
_entry.id   AF-A0A101AUT4-F1
#
_cell.length_a   1.000
_cell.length_b   1.000
_cell.length_c   1.000
_cell.angle_alpha   90.00
_cell.angle_beta   90.00
_cell.angle_gamma   90.00
#
_symmetry.space_group_name_H-M   'P 1'
#
loop_
_entity.id
_entity.type
_entity.pdbx_description
1 polymer ?
#
loop_
_entity_poly.entity_id
_entity_poly.type
_entity_poly.pdbx_seq_one_letter_code
_entity_poly.pdbx_strand_id
1 'polypeptide(L)'
;MHALMGGAAQTPPAAPASALCGTVRLPATDAMHPMYVVAGDVGCDEAGSVVNRYLMDPGLERAGNTQAAEFLGWLCVSPTAVSAEVSGYAISCSRDDDEIQVK
;
A
#
# COMPACT_ATOMS: atom_id res chain seq x y z
N MET A 1 -21.55 41.81 11.96
CA MET A 1 -20.44 41.65 11.00
C MET A 1 -19.33 40.92 11.72
N HIS A 2 -19.20 39.60 11.56
CA HIS A 2 -17.96 38.86 11.84
C HIS A 2 -17.95 37.66 10.91
N ALA A 3 -16.82 37.48 10.22
CA ALA A 3 -16.62 36.54 9.13
C ALA A 3 -15.40 35.65 9.40
N LEU A 4 -15.37 34.53 8.66
CA LEU A 4 -14.24 33.67 8.30
C LEU A 4 -13.83 32.57 9.30
N MET A 5 -13.87 31.31 8.87
CA MET A 5 -12.73 30.46 8.42
C MET A 5 -13.30 29.02 8.26
N GLY A 6 -13.27 28.35 7.10
CA GLY A 6 -12.12 28.13 6.23
C GLY A 6 -11.35 26.87 6.66
N GLY A 7 -12.02 25.75 6.87
CA GLY A 7 -11.38 24.48 7.27
C GLY A 7 -10.65 23.84 6.10
N ALA A 8 -9.32 24.02 6.05
CA ALA A 8 -8.46 23.26 5.16
C ALA A 8 -8.52 21.78 5.57
N ALA A 9 -8.80 20.89 4.62
CA ALA A 9 -8.55 19.47 4.79
C ALA A 9 -7.04 19.31 4.99
N GLN A 10 -6.64 18.92 6.20
CA GLN A 10 -5.24 18.67 6.52
C GLN A 10 -4.88 17.36 5.83
N THR A 11 -4.13 17.44 4.73
CA THR A 11 -3.47 16.26 4.18
C THR A 11 -2.61 15.67 5.29
N PRO A 12 -2.76 14.38 5.64
CA PRO A 12 -1.89 13.75 6.62
C PRO A 12 -0.42 13.98 6.26
N PRO A 13 0.46 14.21 7.24
CA PRO A 13 1.89 14.33 6.96
C PRO A 13 2.33 13.05 6.26
N ALA A 14 3.05 13.24 5.15
CA ALA A 14 3.59 12.14 4.39
C ALA A 14 4.59 11.36 5.26
N ALA A 15 4.58 10.04 5.10
CA ALA A 15 5.34 9.15 5.96
C ALA A 15 6.78 9.06 5.41
N PRO A 16 7.83 9.24 6.23
CA PRO A 16 9.20 9.09 5.74
C PRO A 16 9.43 7.66 5.24
N ALA A 17 10.37 7.47 4.30
CA ALA A 17 10.80 6.15 3.88
C ALA A 17 11.13 5.25 5.09
N SER A 18 10.63 4.02 5.06
CA SER A 18 10.58 3.03 6.16
C SER A 18 9.59 3.32 7.30
N ALA A 19 8.60 4.19 7.11
CA ALA A 19 7.56 4.41 8.10
C ALA A 19 6.59 3.22 8.19
N LEU A 20 6.38 2.72 9.41
CA LEU A 20 5.31 1.76 9.71
C LEU A 20 3.96 2.46 9.64
N CYS A 21 3.12 2.04 8.71
CA CYS A 21 1.78 2.58 8.47
C CYS A 21 0.65 1.70 9.02
N GLY A 22 0.99 0.70 9.85
CA GLY A 22 0.05 -0.18 10.53
C GLY A 22 0.20 -1.63 10.11
N THR A 23 -0.88 -2.40 10.23
CA THR A 23 -0.91 -3.83 9.89
C THR A 23 -2.09 -4.15 9.00
N VAL A 24 -1.89 -5.06 8.05
CA VAL A 24 -2.90 -5.52 7.10
C VAL A 24 -3.10 -7.02 7.25
N ARG A 25 -4.36 -7.47 7.16
CA ARG A 25 -4.71 -8.89 7.14
C ARG A 25 -4.55 -9.44 5.72
N LEU A 26 -3.74 -10.47 5.54
CA LEU A 26 -3.64 -11.16 4.25
C LEU A 26 -4.79 -12.18 4.13
N PRO A 27 -5.69 -12.06 3.13
CA PRO A 27 -6.84 -12.96 3.00
C PRO A 27 -6.46 -14.43 2.81
N ALA A 28 -5.29 -14.72 2.24
CA ALA A 28 -4.85 -16.08 1.96
C ALA A 28 -4.45 -16.88 3.22
N THR A 29 -3.95 -16.20 4.25
CA THR A 29 -3.41 -16.83 5.47
C THR A 29 -4.11 -16.38 6.75
N ASP A 30 -4.96 -15.36 6.66
CA ASP A 30 -5.59 -14.67 7.78
C ASP A 30 -4.60 -14.02 8.78
N ALA A 31 -3.32 -13.96 8.42
CA ALA A 31 -2.26 -13.39 9.25
C ALA A 31 -2.23 -11.86 9.13
N MET A 32 -1.87 -11.19 10.24
CA MET A 32 -1.62 -9.76 10.28
C MET A 32 -0.15 -9.48 9.97
N HIS A 33 0.10 -8.66 8.95
CA HIS A 33 1.44 -8.29 8.50
C HIS A 33 1.65 -6.78 8.59
N PRO A 34 2.80 -6.29 9.08
CA PRO A 34 3.11 -4.87 9.08
C PRO A 34 3.22 -4.31 7.66
N MET A 35 2.66 -3.12 7.45
CA MET A 35 2.71 -2.37 6.21
C MET A 35 3.62 -1.16 6.38
N TYR A 36 4.55 -0.97 5.45
CA TYR A 36 5.53 0.10 5.45
C TYR A 36 5.45 0.90 4.15
N VAL A 37 5.61 2.22 4.24
CA VAL A 37 6.05 3.04 3.10
C VAL A 37 7.56 2.98 3.11
N VAL A 38 8.18 2.30 2.15
CA VAL A 38 9.63 2.03 2.13
C VAL A 38 10.41 2.99 1.23
N ALA A 39 9.73 3.63 0.27
CA ALA A 39 10.27 4.70 -0.57
C ALA A 39 9.17 5.72 -0.91
N GLY A 40 9.60 6.94 -1.27
CA GLY A 40 8.71 8.03 -1.68
C GLY A 40 8.07 8.81 -0.55
N ASP A 41 7.04 9.59 -0.89
CA ASP A 41 6.35 10.54 0.01
C ASP A 41 4.84 10.26 0.02
N VAL A 42 4.48 9.06 0.50
CA VAL A 42 3.09 8.59 0.54
C VAL A 42 2.55 8.62 1.97
N GLY A 43 1.35 9.17 2.15
CA GLY A 43 0.65 9.15 3.43
C GLY A 43 0.14 7.75 3.77
N CYS A 44 0.16 7.38 5.06
CA CYS A 44 -0.29 6.04 5.49
C CYS A 44 -1.74 5.71 5.11
N ASP A 45 -2.62 6.72 5.01
CA ASP A 45 -4.01 6.55 4.57
C ASP A 45 -4.11 6.15 3.09
N GLU A 46 -3.27 6.77 2.23
CA GLU A 46 -3.17 6.38 0.82
C GLU A 46 -2.57 4.98 0.71
N ALA A 47 -1.47 4.71 1.42
CA ALA A 47 -0.82 3.40 1.41
C ALA A 47 -1.79 2.28 1.83
N GLY A 48 -2.57 2.50 2.89
CA GLY A 48 -3.59 1.58 3.35
C GLY A 48 -4.70 1.38 2.32
N SER A 49 -5.13 2.45 1.66
CA SER A 49 -6.17 2.38 0.61
C SER A 49 -5.71 1.59 -0.61
N VAL A 50 -4.45 1.78 -1.05
CA VAL A 50 -3.83 1.06 -2.18
C VAL A 50 -3.75 -0.43 -1.85
N VAL A 51 -3.15 -0.78 -0.71
CA VAL A 51 -3.00 -2.19 -0.30
C VAL A 51 -4.35 -2.86 -0.07
N ASN A 52 -5.30 -2.17 0.57
CA ASN A 52 -6.64 -2.71 0.79
C ASN A 52 -7.36 -3.00 -0.53
N ARG A 53 -7.30 -2.08 -1.51
CA ARG A 53 -7.86 -2.33 -2.84
C ARG A 53 -7.19 -3.52 -3.50
N TYR A 54 -5.85 -3.58 -3.47
CA TYR A 54 -5.11 -4.70 -4.02
C TYR A 54 -5.44 -6.04 -3.34
N LEU A 55 -5.91 -6.08 -2.09
CA LEU A 55 -6.26 -7.32 -1.42
C LEU A 55 -7.72 -7.71 -1.56
N MET A 56 -8.61 -6.72 -1.53
CA MET A 56 -10.03 -6.93 -1.27
C MET A 56 -10.93 -6.70 -2.48
N ASP A 57 -10.44 -6.06 -3.55
CA ASP A 57 -11.24 -5.79 -4.74
C ASP A 57 -11.31 -7.05 -5.64
N PRO A 58 -12.48 -7.74 -5.73
CA PRO A 58 -12.63 -8.91 -6.58
C PRO A 58 -12.74 -8.54 -8.07
N GLY A 59 -13.00 -7.26 -8.39
CA GLY A 59 -13.05 -6.75 -9.76
C GLY A 59 -11.69 -6.30 -10.28
N LEU A 60 -10.64 -6.38 -9.46
CA LEU A 60 -9.29 -6.02 -9.88
C LEU A 60 -8.69 -7.10 -10.79
N GLU A 61 -8.41 -6.74 -12.04
CA GLU A 61 -7.74 -7.63 -12.97
C GLU A 61 -6.31 -7.91 -12.51
N ARG A 62 -5.95 -9.20 -12.48
CA ARG A 62 -4.63 -9.68 -12.07
C ARG A 62 -4.01 -10.55 -13.14
N ALA A 63 -2.71 -10.43 -13.29
CA ALA A 63 -1.95 -11.18 -14.28
C ALA A 63 -0.80 -11.97 -13.65
N GLY A 64 -0.52 -13.12 -14.26
CA GLY A 64 0.66 -13.93 -13.95
C GLY A 64 0.61 -14.63 -12.58
N ASN A 65 1.71 -15.31 -12.28
CA ASN A 65 1.90 -16.04 -11.03
C ASN A 65 2.13 -15.12 -9.83
N THR A 66 2.57 -13.88 -10.05
CA THR A 66 2.75 -12.86 -9.01
C THR A 66 1.50 -12.05 -8.72
N GLN A 67 0.36 -12.40 -9.34
CA GLN A 67 -0.92 -11.71 -9.14
C GLN A 67 -0.83 -10.20 -9.39
N ALA A 68 0.02 -9.79 -10.34
CA ALA A 68 0.30 -8.40 -10.62
C ALA A 68 -0.97 -7.66 -11.04
N ALA A 69 -1.20 -6.47 -10.50
CA ALA A 69 -2.35 -5.64 -10.82
C ALA A 69 -1.93 -4.17 -10.94
N GLU A 70 -2.47 -3.49 -11.95
CA GLU A 70 -2.25 -2.06 -12.17
C GLU A 70 -3.55 -1.29 -11.94
N PHE A 71 -3.50 -0.27 -11.09
CA PHE A 71 -4.65 0.61 -10.84
C PHE A 71 -4.21 1.93 -10.22
N LEU A 72 -4.85 3.04 -10.59
CA LEU A 72 -4.54 4.37 -10.04
C LEU A 72 -3.04 4.76 -10.16
N GLY A 73 -2.34 4.25 -11.17
CA GLY A 73 -0.90 4.45 -11.37
C GLY A 73 0.00 3.55 -10.52
N TRP A 74 -0.56 2.72 -9.64
CA TRP A 74 0.17 1.75 -8.84
C TRP A 74 0.27 0.42 -9.56
N LEU A 75 1.47 -0.16 -9.57
CA LEU A 75 1.70 -1.57 -9.87
C LEU A 75 1.89 -2.31 -8.54
N CYS A 76 0.95 -3.20 -8.21
CA CYS A 76 1.02 -4.05 -7.03
C CYS A 76 1.28 -5.51 -7.42
N VAL A 77 2.14 -6.19 -6.65
CA VAL A 77 2.50 -7.60 -6.85
C VAL A 77 2.49 -8.37 -5.53
N SER A 78 2.13 -9.65 -5.59
CA SER A 78 2.30 -10.63 -4.53
C SER A 78 3.32 -11.66 -5.02
N PRO A 79 4.58 -11.63 -4.55
CA PRO A 79 5.57 -12.61 -4.95
C PRO A 79 5.10 -14.04 -4.65
N THR A 80 5.69 -15.01 -5.34
CA THR A 80 5.56 -16.41 -4.94
C THR A 80 6.18 -16.63 -3.57
N ALA A 81 5.81 -17.69 -2.85
CA ALA A 81 6.32 -17.96 -1.50
C ALA A 81 7.86 -17.90 -1.43
N VAL A 82 8.55 -18.56 -2.37
CA VAL A 82 10.02 -18.56 -2.45
C VAL A 82 10.58 -17.15 -2.68
N SER A 83 9.96 -16.37 -3.58
CA SER A 83 10.41 -15.00 -3.83
C SER A 83 10.13 -14.08 -2.63
N ALA A 84 9.04 -14.30 -1.90
CA ALA A 84 8.72 -13.54 -0.69
C ALA A 84 9.74 -13.81 0.43
N GLU A 85 10.20 -15.05 0.58
CA GLU A 85 11.27 -15.41 1.53
C GLU A 85 12.59 -14.71 1.21
N VAL A 86 12.91 -14.53 -0.08
CA VAL A 86 14.14 -13.84 -0.52
C VAL A 86 14.02 -12.32 -0.41
N SER A 87 12.90 -11.75 -0.86
CA SER A 87 12.70 -10.30 -0.91
C SER A 87 12.27 -9.70 0.43
N GLY A 88 11.75 -10.52 1.36
CA GLY A 88 11.32 -10.08 2.67
C GLY A 88 10.01 -9.27 2.68
N TYR A 89 9.17 -9.43 1.66
CA TYR A 89 7.83 -8.85 1.61
C TYR A 89 6.82 -9.81 0.95
N ALA A 90 5.58 -9.77 1.43
CA ALA A 90 4.44 -10.49 0.88
C ALA A 90 3.72 -9.71 -0.24
N ILE A 91 3.75 -8.38 -0.17
CA ILE A 91 3.17 -7.49 -1.20
C ILE A 91 4.12 -6.31 -1.40
N SER A 92 4.35 -5.90 -2.64
CA SER A 92 4.94 -4.60 -2.97
C SER A 92 4.02 -3.87 -3.95
N CYS A 93 3.78 -2.59 -3.69
CA CYS A 93 3.09 -1.67 -4.58
C CYS A 93 4.02 -0.50 -4.87
N SER A 94 4.24 -0.21 -6.15
CA SER A 94 5.12 0.88 -6.58
C SER A 94 4.43 1.84 -7.55
N ARG A 95 4.74 3.13 -7.43
CA ARG A 95 4.35 4.19 -8.36
C ARG A 95 5.46 5.23 -8.41
N ASP A 96 6.09 5.42 -9.57
CA ASP A 96 7.24 6.32 -9.73
C ASP A 96 8.35 6.00 -8.70
N ASP A 97 8.64 6.93 -7.78
CA ASP A 97 9.62 6.77 -6.69
C ASP A 97 8.98 6.27 -5.37
N ASP A 98 7.65 6.07 -5.35
CA ASP A 98 6.92 5.58 -4.19
C ASP A 98 6.92 4.05 -4.13
N GLU A 99 7.13 3.49 -2.95
CA GLU A 99 7.00 2.05 -2.71
C GLU A 99 6.38 1.75 -1.35
N ILE A 100 5.38 0.87 -1.35
CA ILE A 100 4.71 0.32 -0.17
C ILE A 100 4.99 -1.17 -0.11
N GLN A 101 5.39 -1.68 1.06
CA GLN A 101 5.60 -3.11 1.28
C GLN A 101 4.78 -3.62 2.46
N VAL A 102 4.17 -4.80 2.30
CA VAL A 102 3.60 -5.59 3.40
C VAL A 102 4.59 -6.72 3.68
N LYS A 103 5.12 -6.80 4.91
CA LYS A 103 6.19 -7.72 5.29
C LYS A 103 5.70 -8.87 6.16
#